data_AF-A0A448KLE0-F1
#
_entry.id   AF-A0A448KLE0-F1
#
_cell.length_a   1.000
_cell.length_b   1.000
_cell.length_c   1.000
_cell.angle_alpha   90.00
_cell.angle_beta   90.00
_cell.angle_gamma   90.00
#
_symmetry.space_group_name_H-M   'P 1'
#
loop_
_entity.id
_entity.type
_entity.pdbx_description
1 polymer ?
#
loop_
_entity_poly.entity_id
_entity_poly.type
_entity_poly.pdbx_seq_one_letter_code
_entity_poly.pdbx_strand_id
1 'polypeptide(L)'
;MKFLSDERLKVAFVILRVQKDVKLQKLARKFDLPCFVCEDINNEKSLRLIESFAPDLLVSMSFDQIFKERILNAFEGKIINCHASKLPFYRGRNNLNWVLINDEKEFGVSVHFVDSGVDTGDIILQKSFSISDEDDYSTLLKRAYKACGTLLYEAVLLFLNPPVRAYSQRGFVCKRRVEGDERIDWTLSTRELFNFIRALNAPNLGASAFINGVLIKLYKSEILKQEFKGAVGEIVSVNDEGFIVCTKDGALRITHYKGEVALGSFFDTRGGGGGGNSSFNKKELWKMSKISLDAFLGEKSGNFSEDLYFSKEYARLYGEVFEFSFEKNGAFFKTIAIKKQIPNTPFFDLQSPYGYSGFYSNSNDESFLKQALESLKQKALSENIIAFFLRLHPFDTNLSFYEANLDFFKKERKIVLINCNQDFTSLRKDYSPRILSYVKKARKELEISFCDKSFSKDFYKLYEKTMQRNRADSFYFFEQKYFDTLFTFKQNVVLRAKFEGEILAFASFFVGEEFAYYHLSANCNERNANAALLDFFFEFCVKKGVKFVLLGGGVKDDDNLYYFKSRFSTLWTHFSIGGLVFDTLNYEKLCEGSKNALFLKYRSCAGGGGGVEFFLAVPI
;
A
#
# COMPACT_ATOMS: atom_id res chain seq x y z
N MET A 1 19.84 34.22 9.02
CA MET A 1 20.03 35.01 10.26
C MET A 1 20.74 34.21 11.33
N LYS A 2 20.15 33.14 11.91
CA LYS A 2 20.82 32.33 12.95
C LYS A 2 22.24 31.88 12.59
N PHE A 3 22.45 31.37 11.38
CA PHE A 3 23.80 31.01 10.90
C PHE A 3 24.75 32.19 10.73
N LEU A 4 24.24 33.37 10.34
CA LEU A 4 25.06 34.55 10.06
C LEU A 4 25.45 35.31 11.32
N SER A 5 24.76 35.04 12.44
CA SER A 5 25.03 35.65 13.74
C SER A 5 25.92 34.77 14.63
N ASP A 6 26.29 33.58 14.19
CA ASP A 6 27.15 32.67 14.94
C ASP A 6 28.55 32.67 14.32
N GLU A 7 29.52 33.24 15.03
CA GLU A 7 30.91 33.41 14.55
C GLU A 7 31.62 32.07 14.30
N ARG A 8 31.10 30.96 14.84
CA ARG A 8 31.64 29.60 14.61
C ARG A 8 31.22 29.04 13.26
N LEU A 9 30.23 29.65 12.60
CA LEU A 9 29.67 29.19 11.34
C LEU A 9 29.96 30.19 10.22
N LYS A 10 30.29 29.68 9.04
CA LYS A 10 30.42 30.49 7.82
C LYS A 10 29.50 29.96 6.75
N VAL A 11 28.57 30.79 6.28
CA VAL A 11 27.76 30.48 5.10
C VAL A 11 28.59 30.79 3.85
N ALA A 12 29.11 29.76 3.18
CA ALA A 12 30.00 29.93 2.02
C ALA A 12 29.25 30.39 0.76
N PHE A 13 28.04 29.86 0.52
CA PHE A 13 27.20 30.18 -0.63
C PHE A 13 25.74 29.81 -0.36
N VAL A 14 24.85 30.24 -1.26
CA VAL A 14 23.43 29.86 -1.28
C VAL A 14 23.03 29.41 -2.68
N ILE A 15 22.44 28.22 -2.80
CA ILE A 15 21.80 27.76 -4.03
C ILE A 15 20.29 28.00 -3.94
N LEU A 16 19.77 28.74 -4.91
CA LEU A 16 18.34 28.97 -5.06
C LEU A 16 17.71 27.83 -5.88
N ARG A 17 16.41 27.62 -5.65
CA ARG A 17 15.57 26.83 -6.54
C ARG A 17 15.49 27.51 -7.91
N VAL A 18 15.19 26.72 -8.95
CA VAL A 18 14.99 27.24 -10.32
C VAL A 18 13.83 28.23 -10.35
N GLN A 19 12.79 27.99 -9.54
CA GLN A 19 11.75 28.97 -9.30
C GLN A 19 12.29 30.12 -8.42
N LYS A 20 12.13 31.37 -8.90
CA LYS A 20 12.73 32.57 -8.27
C LYS A 20 12.33 32.74 -6.79
N ASP A 21 13.26 32.43 -5.88
CA ASP A 21 13.14 32.78 -4.45
C ASP A 21 13.67 34.19 -4.19
N VAL A 22 12.82 35.18 -4.48
CA VAL A 22 13.16 36.61 -4.40
C VAL A 22 13.57 37.02 -2.98
N LYS A 23 12.99 36.39 -1.95
CA LYS A 23 13.30 36.71 -0.55
C LYS A 23 14.71 36.23 -0.19
N LEU A 24 15.05 34.99 -0.51
CA LEU A 24 16.38 34.44 -0.24
C LEU A 24 17.45 35.15 -1.07
N GLN A 25 17.15 35.49 -2.33
CA GLN A 25 18.06 36.27 -3.18
C GLN A 25 18.37 37.66 -2.60
N LYS A 26 17.34 38.38 -2.12
CA LYS A 26 17.53 39.68 -1.47
C LYS A 26 18.36 39.55 -0.18
N LEU A 27 18.14 38.48 0.58
CA LEU A 27 18.89 38.22 1.79
C LEU A 27 20.36 37.91 1.50
N ALA A 28 20.64 37.05 0.51
CA ALA A 28 22.00 36.73 0.07
C ALA A 28 22.76 38.00 -0.34
N ARG A 29 22.14 38.87 -1.16
CA ARG A 29 22.73 40.18 -1.54
C ARG A 29 22.99 41.09 -0.34
N LYS A 30 22.04 41.16 0.61
CA LYS A 30 22.18 41.99 1.82
C LYS A 30 23.39 41.60 2.66
N PHE A 31 23.75 40.31 2.68
CA PHE A 31 24.86 39.78 3.46
C PHE A 31 26.07 39.42 2.60
N ASP A 32 26.12 39.91 1.36
CA ASP A 32 27.22 39.68 0.40
C ASP A 32 27.59 38.20 0.22
N LEU A 33 26.58 37.33 0.18
CA LEU A 33 26.75 35.88 0.01
C LEU A 33 26.72 35.50 -1.48
N PRO A 34 27.67 34.70 -1.97
CA PRO A 34 27.60 34.09 -3.28
C PRO A 34 26.27 33.34 -3.45
N CYS A 35 25.56 33.64 -4.54
CA CYS A 35 24.20 33.16 -4.75
C CYS A 35 24.05 32.61 -6.17
N PHE A 36 23.65 31.34 -6.28
CA PHE A 36 23.61 30.62 -7.55
C PHE A 36 22.23 30.03 -7.81
N VAL A 37 21.91 29.83 -9.08
CA VAL A 37 20.78 28.99 -9.51
C VAL A 37 21.39 27.79 -10.22
N CYS A 38 21.09 26.58 -9.75
CA CYS A 38 21.49 25.35 -10.42
C CYS A 38 20.26 24.72 -11.07
N GLU A 39 20.22 24.68 -12.40
CA GLU A 39 19.11 24.06 -13.15
C GLU A 39 18.98 22.56 -12.81
N ASP A 40 20.13 21.87 -12.69
CA ASP A 40 20.22 20.51 -12.15
C ASP A 40 21.39 20.43 -11.16
N ILE A 41 21.07 20.18 -9.89
CA ILE A 41 22.03 20.03 -8.79
C ILE A 41 22.96 18.81 -9.01
N ASN A 42 22.52 17.84 -9.81
CA ASN A 42 23.22 16.58 -10.03
C ASN A 42 24.21 16.62 -11.20
N ASN A 43 24.20 17.70 -11.99
CA ASN A 43 25.11 17.81 -13.12
C ASN A 43 26.54 18.15 -12.66
N GLU A 44 27.51 17.91 -13.53
CA GLU A 44 28.92 18.10 -13.22
C GLU A 44 29.29 19.56 -12.94
N LYS A 45 28.66 20.51 -13.62
CA LYS A 45 28.92 21.94 -13.43
C LYS A 45 28.51 22.39 -12.03
N SER A 46 27.34 21.97 -11.56
CA SER A 46 26.83 22.24 -10.22
C SER A 46 27.73 21.60 -9.16
N LEU A 47 28.15 20.35 -9.37
CA LEU A 47 29.05 19.68 -8.43
C LEU A 47 30.41 20.40 -8.33
N ARG A 48 31.06 20.69 -9.45
CA ARG A 48 32.35 21.43 -9.45
C ARG A 48 32.24 22.80 -8.80
N LEU A 49 31.11 23.48 -9.02
CA LEU A 49 30.81 24.76 -8.36
C LEU A 49 30.76 24.58 -6.84
N ILE A 50 29.99 23.60 -6.35
CA ILE A 50 29.88 23.33 -4.91
C ILE A 50 31.24 22.95 -4.31
N GLU A 51 31.99 22.07 -4.97
CA GLU A 51 33.33 21.63 -4.55
C GLU A 51 34.32 22.79 -4.48
N SER A 52 34.22 23.78 -5.38
CA SER A 52 35.12 24.95 -5.38
C SER A 52 35.02 25.81 -4.10
N PHE A 53 33.93 25.69 -3.34
CA PHE A 53 33.76 26.34 -2.04
C PHE A 53 34.21 25.49 -0.85
N ALA A 54 34.59 24.22 -1.08
CA ALA A 54 35.02 23.25 -0.07
C ALA A 54 34.12 23.23 1.20
N PRO A 55 32.79 23.05 1.08
CA PRO A 55 31.90 23.11 2.22
C PRO A 55 32.05 21.89 3.14
N ASP A 56 32.07 22.12 4.45
CA ASP A 56 32.07 21.06 5.47
C ASP A 56 30.71 20.35 5.58
N LEU A 57 29.62 21.08 5.30
CA LEU A 57 28.23 20.63 5.43
C LEU A 57 27.33 21.30 4.40
N LEU A 58 26.51 20.51 3.71
CA LEU A 58 25.42 20.98 2.86
C LEU A 58 24.10 20.91 3.62
N VAL A 59 23.38 22.02 3.62
CA VAL A 59 22.12 22.18 4.35
C VAL A 59 20.97 22.41 3.38
N SER A 60 20.11 21.41 3.23
CA SER A 60 18.87 21.48 2.45
C SER A 60 17.69 21.94 3.29
N MET A 61 16.91 22.88 2.75
CA MET A 61 15.65 23.32 3.35
C MET A 61 14.67 23.71 2.25
N SER A 62 13.59 22.93 2.09
CA SER A 62 12.57 23.15 1.05
C SER A 62 13.14 23.22 -0.38
N PHE A 63 14.26 22.55 -0.64
CA PHE A 63 14.85 22.42 -1.98
C PHE A 63 14.02 21.43 -2.82
N ASP A 64 13.90 21.68 -4.12
CA ASP A 64 12.92 21.00 -4.98
C ASP A 64 13.52 19.89 -5.86
N GLN A 65 14.83 19.70 -5.82
CA GLN A 65 15.55 18.68 -6.59
C GLN A 65 16.03 17.53 -5.70
N ILE A 66 16.05 16.33 -6.28
CA ILE A 66 16.55 15.11 -5.62
C ILE A 66 18.06 15.02 -5.84
N PHE A 67 18.80 14.73 -4.77
CA PHE A 67 20.24 14.47 -4.80
C PHE A 67 20.48 13.03 -5.27
N LYS A 68 21.33 12.88 -6.30
CA LYS A 68 21.70 11.58 -6.89
C LYS A 68 23.10 11.16 -6.44
N GLU A 69 23.44 9.92 -6.76
CA GLU A 69 24.67 9.24 -6.36
C GLU A 69 25.94 10.10 -6.40
N ARG A 70 26.18 10.84 -7.50
CA ARG A 70 27.43 11.62 -7.65
C ARG A 70 27.63 12.66 -6.54
N ILE A 71 26.60 13.44 -6.21
CA ILE A 71 26.69 14.46 -5.15
C ILE A 71 26.56 13.83 -3.75
N LEU A 72 25.79 12.76 -3.61
CA LEU A 72 25.68 12.01 -2.35
C LEU A 72 27.04 11.41 -1.95
N ASN A 73 27.78 10.83 -2.90
CA ASN A 73 29.11 10.26 -2.66
C ASN A 73 30.15 11.35 -2.37
N ALA A 74 30.10 12.48 -3.09
CA ALA A 74 31.03 13.59 -2.87
C ALA A 74 30.90 14.23 -1.48
N PHE A 75 29.70 14.19 -0.90
CA PHE A 75 29.38 14.78 0.41
C PHE A 75 28.77 13.74 1.37
N GLU A 76 29.27 12.51 1.33
CA GLU A 76 28.76 11.42 2.18
C GLU A 76 28.81 11.80 3.67
N GLY A 77 27.69 11.64 4.37
CA GLY A 77 27.55 12.05 5.78
C GLY A 77 27.58 13.57 6.02
N LYS A 78 27.58 14.38 4.96
CA LYS A 78 27.69 15.86 5.02
C LYS A 78 26.51 16.57 4.34
N ILE A 79 25.40 15.88 4.08
CA ILE A 79 24.17 16.50 3.58
C ILE A 79 23.06 16.27 4.59
N ILE A 80 22.48 17.35 5.10
CA ILE A 80 21.32 17.30 6.00
C ILE A 80 20.14 18.04 5.40
N ASN A 81 18.93 17.60 5.72
CA ASN A 81 17.69 18.24 5.32
C ASN A 81 16.79 18.49 6.53
N CYS A 82 16.10 19.63 6.54
CA CYS A 82 15.06 19.92 7.52
C CYS A 82 13.68 19.78 6.88
N HIS A 83 12.88 18.86 7.42
CA HIS A 83 11.56 18.49 6.90
C HIS A 83 10.49 18.77 7.95
N ALA A 84 9.38 19.39 7.54
CA ALA A 84 8.31 19.81 8.44
C ALA A 84 7.33 18.66 8.80
N SER A 85 7.86 17.48 9.12
CA SER A 85 7.08 16.37 9.67
C SER A 85 7.77 15.68 10.84
N LYS A 86 6.98 14.88 11.57
CA LYS A 86 7.46 13.91 12.56
C LYS A 86 7.89 12.63 11.84
N LEU A 87 9.09 12.66 11.25
CA LEU A 87 9.67 11.50 10.57
C LEU A 87 9.73 10.29 11.53
N PRO A 88 9.49 9.06 11.05
CA PRO A 88 9.41 8.64 9.64
C PRO A 88 8.06 8.81 8.94
N PHE A 89 7.07 9.41 9.61
CA PHE A 89 5.74 9.60 9.03
C PHE A 89 5.68 10.91 8.23
N TYR A 90 4.80 10.93 7.23
CA TYR A 90 4.58 12.11 6.38
C TYR A 90 5.84 12.61 5.64
N ARG A 91 6.67 11.68 5.12
CA ARG A 91 7.76 11.99 4.16
C ARG A 91 7.19 12.60 2.88
N GLY A 92 8.00 13.24 2.06
CA GLY A 92 7.58 13.75 0.75
C GLY A 92 6.92 15.12 0.81
N ARG A 93 5.78 15.30 0.13
CA ARG A 93 5.21 16.65 -0.12
C ARG A 93 3.85 16.84 0.54
N ASN A 94 3.50 18.11 0.78
CA ASN A 94 2.23 18.53 1.38
C ASN A 94 1.95 17.91 2.77
N ASN A 95 3.01 17.58 3.51
CA ASN A 95 2.97 16.98 4.85
C ASN A 95 2.06 17.73 5.83
N LEU A 96 2.13 19.07 5.92
CA LEU A 96 1.26 19.85 6.81
C LEU A 96 -0.22 19.78 6.41
N ASN A 97 -0.53 19.63 5.12
CA ASN A 97 -1.91 19.38 4.68
C ASN A 97 -2.37 17.98 5.12
N TRP A 98 -1.51 16.97 4.92
CA TRP A 98 -1.85 15.59 5.20
C TRP A 98 -2.07 15.31 6.69
N VAL A 99 -1.28 15.90 7.59
CA VAL A 99 -1.50 15.74 9.05
C VAL A 99 -2.85 16.31 9.49
N LEU A 100 -3.30 17.42 8.90
CA LEU A 100 -4.62 18.00 9.19
C LEU A 100 -5.75 17.14 8.60
N ILE A 101 -5.60 16.68 7.36
CA ILE A 101 -6.59 15.83 6.67
C ILE A 101 -6.81 14.52 7.43
N ASN A 102 -5.73 13.92 7.92
CA ASN A 102 -5.76 12.64 8.63
C ASN A 102 -6.14 12.77 10.12
N ASP A 103 -6.56 13.96 10.56
CA ASP A 103 -6.95 14.25 11.94
C ASP A 103 -5.87 14.02 13.01
N GLU A 104 -4.60 14.18 12.65
CA GLU A 104 -3.49 13.97 13.58
C GLU A 104 -3.58 14.92 14.78
N LYS A 105 -3.21 14.42 15.97
CA LYS A 105 -3.18 15.21 17.21
C LYS A 105 -1.86 15.92 17.44
N GLU A 106 -0.86 15.64 16.62
CA GLU A 106 0.42 16.32 16.62
C GLU A 106 1.07 16.29 15.23
N PHE A 107 1.96 17.25 14.99
CA PHE A 107 2.92 17.20 13.89
C PHE A 107 4.32 17.44 14.43
N GLY A 108 5.33 17.38 13.57
CA GLY A 108 6.70 17.63 13.99
C GLY A 108 7.54 18.30 12.93
N VAL A 109 8.79 18.55 13.30
CA VAL A 109 9.88 18.97 12.40
C VAL A 109 11.06 18.07 12.70
N SER A 110 11.72 17.60 11.65
CA SER A 110 12.86 16.69 11.75
C SER A 110 14.03 17.21 10.92
N VAL A 111 15.23 17.14 11.47
CA VAL A 111 16.48 17.29 10.71
C VAL A 111 17.08 15.91 10.56
N HIS A 112 17.42 15.52 9.33
CA HIS A 112 17.89 14.18 9.02
C HIS A 112 18.99 14.24 7.95
N PHE A 113 19.78 13.18 7.85
CA PHE A 113 20.72 13.00 6.74
C PHE A 113 19.98 12.78 5.42
N VAL A 114 20.55 13.26 4.32
CA VAL A 114 20.05 13.00 2.98
C VAL A 114 20.72 11.73 2.43
N ASP A 115 19.91 10.81 1.92
CA ASP A 115 20.32 9.59 1.25
C ASP A 115 19.69 9.53 -0.17
N SER A 116 19.72 8.36 -0.80
CA SER A 116 19.16 8.16 -2.14
C SER A 116 17.62 8.19 -2.21
N GLY A 117 16.94 8.19 -1.06
CA GLY A 117 15.49 8.22 -0.98
C GLY A 117 14.91 9.62 -0.72
N VAL A 118 13.60 9.69 -0.51
CA VAL A 118 12.90 10.94 -0.19
C VAL A 118 12.60 10.97 1.31
N ASP A 119 13.33 11.82 2.02
CA ASP A 119 13.26 11.99 3.48
C ASP A 119 13.47 10.68 4.27
N THR A 120 14.34 9.78 3.77
CA THR A 120 14.56 8.45 4.35
C THR A 120 15.80 8.33 5.21
N GLY A 121 16.80 9.20 5.06
CA GLY A 121 18.05 9.10 5.82
C GLY A 121 17.89 9.33 7.32
N ASP A 122 18.88 8.91 8.11
CA ASP A 122 18.78 8.85 9.57
C ASP A 122 18.47 10.21 10.21
N ILE A 123 17.62 10.21 11.24
CA ILE A 123 17.14 11.43 11.91
C ILE A 123 18.17 11.88 12.95
N ILE A 124 18.55 13.16 12.90
CA ILE A 124 19.53 13.81 13.79
C ILE A 124 18.80 14.45 14.97
N LEU A 125 17.81 15.30 14.70
CA LEU A 125 16.99 15.97 15.71
C LEU A 125 15.52 16.00 15.26
N GLN A 126 14.61 15.95 16.22
CA GLN A 126 13.18 16.04 15.98
C GLN A 126 12.47 16.81 17.10
N LYS A 127 11.42 17.55 16.73
CA LYS A 127 10.53 18.23 17.69
C LYS A 127 9.08 18.07 17.29
N SER A 128 8.21 17.74 18.24
CA SER A 128 6.76 17.60 18.05
C SER A 128 5.98 18.80 18.59
N PHE A 129 4.79 19.00 18.07
CA PHE A 129 3.84 20.05 18.45
C PHE A 129 2.41 19.51 18.36
N SER A 130 1.58 19.79 19.37
CA SER A 130 0.17 19.41 19.37
C SER A 130 -0.63 20.14 18.29
N ILE A 131 -1.67 19.51 17.78
CA ILE A 131 -2.66 20.09 16.87
C ILE A 131 -3.99 20.14 17.62
N SER A 132 -4.57 21.33 17.75
CA SER A 132 -5.93 21.50 18.28
C SER A 132 -6.94 21.75 17.15
N ASP A 133 -8.21 21.97 17.50
CA ASP A 133 -9.25 22.25 16.50
C ASP A 133 -9.19 23.71 15.99
N GLU A 134 -8.56 24.60 16.76
CA GLU A 134 -8.28 25.97 16.36
C GLU A 134 -7.10 26.08 15.37
N ASP A 135 -6.34 24.99 15.21
CA ASP A 135 -5.22 24.93 14.28
C ASP A 135 -5.67 24.65 12.84
N ASP A 136 -5.02 25.34 11.90
CA ASP A 136 -5.20 25.20 10.46
C ASP A 136 -3.84 25.16 9.74
N TYR A 137 -3.84 25.04 8.42
CA TYR A 137 -2.59 24.97 7.65
C TYR A 137 -1.68 26.18 7.91
N SER A 138 -2.26 27.38 8.04
CA SER A 138 -1.50 28.63 8.24
C SER A 138 -0.88 28.69 9.64
N THR A 139 -1.58 28.25 10.69
CA THR A 139 -1.01 28.19 12.05
C THR A 139 0.11 27.15 12.14
N LEU A 140 -0.09 25.97 11.55
CA LEU A 140 0.92 24.91 11.46
C LEU A 140 2.15 25.39 10.69
N LEU A 141 1.96 26.04 9.53
CA LEU A 141 3.06 26.57 8.72
C LEU A 141 3.87 27.63 9.50
N LYS A 142 3.21 28.54 10.21
CA LYS A 142 3.88 29.57 11.03
C LYS A 142 4.72 28.94 12.14
N ARG A 143 4.21 27.88 12.78
CA ARG A 143 4.90 27.14 13.84
C ARG A 143 6.07 26.34 13.28
N ALA A 144 5.84 25.60 12.19
CA ALA A 144 6.85 24.85 11.45
C ALA A 144 7.99 25.76 10.97
N TYR A 145 7.69 26.94 10.41
CA TYR A 145 8.69 27.90 9.94
C TYR A 145 9.66 28.32 11.05
N LYS A 146 9.15 28.64 12.24
CA LYS A 146 9.98 29.00 13.41
C LYS A 146 10.76 27.79 13.91
N ALA A 147 10.10 26.63 14.04
CA ALA A 147 10.68 25.41 14.55
C ALA A 147 11.81 24.89 13.66
N CYS A 148 11.61 24.85 12.34
CA CYS A 148 12.63 24.45 11.36
C CYS A 148 13.89 25.31 11.48
N GLY A 149 13.73 26.65 11.58
CA GLY A 149 14.88 27.54 11.71
C GLY A 149 15.68 27.31 12.99
N THR A 150 15.02 27.02 14.11
CA THR A 150 15.70 26.72 15.38
C THR A 150 16.33 25.32 15.38
N LEU A 151 15.57 24.29 15.00
CA LEU A 151 16.02 22.90 15.02
C LEU A 151 17.17 22.66 14.03
N LEU A 152 17.11 23.27 12.84
CA LEU A 152 18.19 23.18 11.86
C LEU A 152 19.46 23.88 12.33
N TYR A 153 19.33 25.00 13.05
CA TYR A 153 20.47 25.64 13.68
C TYR A 153 21.11 24.75 14.74
N GLU A 154 20.30 24.18 15.64
CA GLU A 154 20.77 23.23 16.66
C GLU A 154 21.47 22.02 16.03
N ALA A 155 20.91 21.46 14.95
CA ALA A 155 21.51 20.33 14.25
C ALA A 155 22.87 20.68 13.61
N VAL A 156 23.00 21.86 13.00
CA VAL A 156 24.28 22.32 12.42
C VAL A 156 25.35 22.46 13.50
N LEU A 157 25.01 22.93 14.70
CA LEU A 157 25.97 23.05 15.80
C LEU A 157 26.54 21.70 16.27
N LEU A 158 25.82 20.60 16.07
CA LEU A 158 26.34 19.26 16.39
C LEU A 158 27.56 18.89 15.52
N PHE A 159 27.66 19.45 14.31
CA PHE A 159 28.80 19.22 13.42
C PHE A 159 30.09 19.94 13.85
N LEU A 160 30.01 20.89 14.80
CA LEU A 160 31.20 21.49 15.41
C LEU A 160 31.94 20.49 16.33
N ASN A 161 31.27 19.44 16.80
CA ASN A 161 31.82 18.42 17.70
C ASN A 161 31.39 17.01 17.26
N PRO A 162 31.96 16.46 16.17
CA PRO A 162 31.62 15.12 15.68
C PRO A 162 32.02 14.01 16.69
N PRO A 163 31.39 12.82 16.64
CA PRO A 163 30.40 12.38 15.65
C PRO A 163 28.97 12.82 15.97
N VAL A 164 28.21 13.15 14.92
CA VAL A 164 26.77 13.45 15.04
C VAL A 164 26.00 12.14 15.16
N ARG A 165 25.26 11.97 16.25
CA ARG A 165 24.38 10.80 16.44
C ARG A 165 23.09 10.97 15.63
N ALA A 166 22.65 9.90 15.01
CA ALA A 166 21.38 9.81 14.33
C ALA A 166 20.75 8.42 14.51
N TYR A 167 19.46 8.29 14.21
CA TYR A 167 18.73 7.03 14.31
C TYR A 167 17.97 6.71 13.03
N SER A 168 18.01 5.43 12.64
CA SER A 168 17.33 4.95 11.44
C SER A 168 15.83 4.94 11.58
N GLN A 169 15.16 5.12 10.44
CA GLN A 169 13.75 5.48 10.42
C GLN A 169 12.97 4.71 9.32
N ARG A 170 11.77 4.22 9.63
CA ARG A 170 10.89 3.48 8.70
C ARG A 170 9.44 3.94 8.80
N GLY A 171 8.87 4.42 7.70
CA GLY A 171 7.51 4.97 7.67
C GLY A 171 7.02 5.18 6.23
N PHE A 172 6.07 6.09 6.04
CA PHE A 172 5.36 6.27 4.77
C PHE A 172 5.65 7.62 4.09
N VAL A 173 5.41 7.66 2.78
CA VAL A 173 5.60 8.85 1.93
C VAL A 173 4.26 9.41 1.48
N CYS A 174 4.08 10.71 1.69
CA CYS A 174 2.97 11.49 1.18
C CYS A 174 3.25 12.02 -0.22
N LYS A 175 2.22 11.91 -1.07
CA LYS A 175 2.27 12.43 -2.44
C LYS A 175 2.04 13.94 -2.44
N ARG A 176 2.61 14.59 -3.46
CA ARG A 176 2.30 15.97 -3.80
C ARG A 176 0.81 16.08 -4.13
N ARG A 177 0.13 17.06 -3.54
CA ARG A 177 -1.22 17.44 -3.95
C ARG A 177 -1.16 18.20 -5.27
N VAL A 178 -2.09 17.90 -6.17
CA VAL A 178 -2.20 18.50 -7.50
C VAL A 178 -3.50 19.27 -7.63
N GLU A 179 -3.62 20.06 -8.71
CA GLU A 179 -4.86 20.75 -9.04
C GLU A 179 -6.02 19.74 -9.15
N GLY A 180 -7.15 20.09 -8.53
CA GLY A 180 -8.32 19.22 -8.37
C GLY A 180 -8.37 18.51 -7.02
N ASP A 181 -7.25 18.33 -6.31
CA ASP A 181 -7.24 17.74 -4.96
C ASP A 181 -7.88 18.67 -3.92
N GLU A 182 -8.09 19.94 -4.24
CA GLU A 182 -8.76 20.90 -3.36
C GLU A 182 -10.29 20.73 -3.31
N ARG A 183 -10.88 19.84 -4.11
CA ARG A 183 -12.34 19.67 -4.18
C ARG A 183 -12.88 18.90 -2.98
N ILE A 184 -13.97 19.42 -2.41
CA ILE A 184 -14.68 18.80 -1.29
C ILE A 184 -15.50 17.62 -1.80
N ASP A 185 -15.41 16.52 -1.08
CA ASP A 185 -16.34 15.40 -1.15
C ASP A 185 -17.31 15.48 0.03
N TRP A 186 -18.54 15.94 -0.22
CA TRP A 186 -19.56 16.13 0.82
C TRP A 186 -20.07 14.82 1.43
N THR A 187 -19.67 13.66 0.90
CA THR A 187 -20.02 12.34 1.47
C THR A 187 -19.17 11.97 2.69
N LEU A 188 -18.11 12.73 2.96
CA LEU A 188 -17.27 12.59 4.14
C LEU A 188 -18.04 12.94 5.43
N SER A 189 -17.55 12.44 6.57
CA SER A 189 -18.07 12.84 7.88
C SER A 189 -17.85 14.33 8.16
N THR A 190 -18.58 14.87 9.13
CA THR A 190 -18.43 16.23 9.62
C THR A 190 -16.98 16.53 10.01
N ARG A 191 -16.32 15.58 10.69
CA ARG A 191 -14.93 15.75 11.14
C ARG A 191 -13.95 15.75 9.97
N GLU A 192 -14.12 14.86 9.01
CA GLU A 192 -13.28 14.80 7.82
C GLU A 192 -13.43 16.06 6.96
N LEU A 193 -14.64 16.58 6.79
CA LEU A 193 -14.91 17.83 6.07
C LEU A 193 -14.27 19.04 6.77
N PHE A 194 -14.44 19.14 8.09
CA PHE A 194 -13.80 20.17 8.91
C PHE A 194 -12.27 20.14 8.74
N ASN A 195 -11.68 18.94 8.83
CA ASN A 195 -10.25 18.71 8.67
C ASN A 195 -9.76 19.07 7.27
N PHE A 196 -10.51 18.73 6.24
CA PHE A 196 -10.18 19.05 4.87
C PHE A 196 -10.18 20.56 4.60
N ILE A 197 -11.19 21.29 5.12
CA ILE A 197 -11.29 22.75 4.96
C ILE A 197 -10.10 23.44 5.64
N ARG A 198 -9.81 23.12 6.91
CA ARG A 198 -8.68 23.73 7.63
C ARG A 198 -7.31 23.34 7.04
N ALA A 199 -7.19 22.16 6.44
CA ALA A 199 -5.97 21.73 5.76
C ALA A 199 -5.68 22.50 4.47
N LEU A 200 -6.69 23.11 3.85
CA LEU A 200 -6.57 23.88 2.62
C LEU A 200 -6.66 25.39 2.84
N ASN A 201 -6.66 25.83 4.11
CA ASN A 201 -6.60 27.23 4.51
C ASN A 201 -5.19 27.83 4.32
N ALA A 202 -4.65 27.70 3.11
CA ALA A 202 -3.47 28.40 2.65
C ALA A 202 -3.91 29.65 1.86
N PRO A 203 -3.13 30.75 1.89
CA PRO A 203 -3.43 31.94 1.09
C PRO A 203 -3.66 31.56 -0.39
N ASN A 204 -4.85 31.86 -0.89
CA ASN A 204 -5.30 31.64 -2.27
C ASN A 204 -5.54 30.18 -2.72
N LEU A 205 -5.65 29.21 -1.82
CA LEU A 205 -6.04 27.83 -2.20
C LEU A 205 -7.53 27.58 -1.95
N GLY A 206 -7.93 27.44 -0.68
CA GLY A 206 -9.31 27.17 -0.25
C GLY A 206 -9.84 25.82 -0.73
N ALA A 207 -10.60 25.13 0.13
CA ALA A 207 -11.35 23.96 -0.29
C ALA A 207 -12.42 24.37 -1.31
N SER A 208 -12.64 23.57 -2.35
CA SER A 208 -13.52 23.93 -3.46
C SER A 208 -14.78 23.09 -3.43
N ALA A 209 -15.92 23.75 -3.32
CA ALA A 209 -17.24 23.16 -3.48
C ALA A 209 -17.94 23.82 -4.66
N PHE A 210 -19.05 23.24 -5.11
CA PHE A 210 -19.82 23.78 -6.22
C PHE A 210 -21.30 23.79 -5.86
N ILE A 211 -22.04 24.80 -6.28
CA ILE A 211 -23.51 24.83 -6.22
C ILE A 211 -23.99 25.05 -7.65
N ASN A 212 -24.71 24.08 -8.22
CA ASN A 212 -25.17 24.14 -9.61
C ASN A 212 -24.01 24.42 -10.59
N GLY A 213 -22.82 23.88 -10.31
CA GLY A 213 -21.62 24.13 -11.10
C GLY A 213 -20.88 25.44 -10.87
N VAL A 214 -21.37 26.32 -10.00
CA VAL A 214 -20.69 27.56 -9.63
C VAL A 214 -19.71 27.27 -8.49
N LEU A 215 -18.43 27.63 -8.69
CA LEU A 215 -17.36 27.40 -7.72
C LEU A 215 -17.54 28.27 -6.47
N ILE A 216 -17.54 27.61 -5.31
CA ILE A 216 -17.50 28.20 -3.98
C ILE A 216 -16.19 27.77 -3.30
N LYS A 217 -15.40 28.73 -2.81
CA LYS A 217 -14.18 28.45 -2.03
C LYS A 217 -14.48 28.53 -0.54
N LEU A 218 -14.17 27.50 0.22
CA LEU A 218 -14.33 27.43 1.68
C LEU A 218 -12.95 27.50 2.34
N TYR A 219 -12.81 28.39 3.32
CA TYR A 219 -11.54 28.65 4.00
C TYR A 219 -11.58 28.33 5.49
N LYS A 220 -12.73 28.52 6.15
CA LYS A 220 -12.90 28.27 7.58
C LYS A 220 -14.28 27.70 7.88
N SER A 221 -14.30 26.71 8.79
CA SER A 221 -15.51 26.04 9.25
C SER A 221 -15.47 25.75 10.74
N GLU A 222 -16.64 25.53 11.34
CA GLU A 222 -16.83 25.15 12.74
C GLU A 222 -17.79 23.96 12.82
N ILE A 223 -17.47 22.99 13.68
CA ILE A 223 -18.35 21.85 13.95
C ILE A 223 -19.46 22.29 14.89
N LEU A 224 -20.71 22.05 14.51
CA LEU A 224 -21.86 22.34 15.33
C LEU A 224 -22.27 21.10 16.13
N LYS A 225 -22.54 21.28 17.43
CA LYS A 225 -23.01 20.21 18.32
C LYS A 225 -24.53 19.99 18.25
N GLN A 226 -25.26 20.95 17.70
CA GLN A 226 -26.71 20.88 17.55
C GLN A 226 -27.08 20.03 16.33
N GLU A 227 -28.18 19.29 16.43
CA GLU A 227 -28.74 18.56 15.29
C GLU A 227 -29.46 19.50 14.32
N PHE A 228 -29.25 19.28 13.02
CA PHE A 228 -29.92 20.00 11.94
C PHE A 228 -30.66 18.99 11.06
N LYS A 229 -31.87 19.34 10.63
CA LYS A 229 -32.66 18.52 9.70
C LYS A 229 -32.43 19.03 8.28
N GLY A 230 -31.77 18.24 7.46
CA GLY A 230 -31.52 18.51 6.04
C GLY A 230 -30.74 17.37 5.40
N ALA A 231 -30.69 17.33 4.08
CA ALA A 231 -29.88 16.36 3.35
C ALA A 231 -28.39 16.74 3.35
N VAL A 232 -27.53 15.77 3.08
CA VAL A 232 -26.07 16.01 2.96
C VAL A 232 -25.78 17.02 1.86
N GLY A 233 -25.03 18.07 2.20
CA GLY A 233 -24.71 19.19 1.31
C GLY A 233 -25.77 20.28 1.26
N GLU A 234 -26.89 20.15 1.97
CA GLU A 234 -27.94 21.18 2.03
C GLU A 234 -27.54 22.35 2.93
N ILE A 235 -27.72 23.58 2.43
CA ILE A 235 -27.60 24.79 3.22
C ILE A 235 -28.92 25.06 3.95
N VAL A 236 -28.92 24.88 5.27
CA VAL A 236 -30.12 24.98 6.13
C VAL A 236 -30.21 26.31 6.89
N SER A 237 -29.17 27.14 6.84
CA SER A 237 -29.19 28.49 7.40
C SER A 237 -28.14 29.38 6.71
N VAL A 238 -28.47 30.65 6.52
CA VAL A 238 -27.56 31.69 6.01
C VAL A 238 -27.80 32.97 6.84
N ASN A 239 -26.75 33.55 7.39
CA ASN A 239 -26.78 34.79 8.17
C ASN A 239 -25.43 35.53 8.09
N ASP A 240 -25.28 36.61 8.85
CA ASP A 240 -24.06 37.43 8.86
C ASP A 240 -22.81 36.69 9.38
N GLU A 241 -22.97 35.61 10.13
CA GLU A 241 -21.87 34.76 10.64
C GLU A 241 -21.42 33.70 9.63
N GLY A 242 -22.15 33.52 8.53
CA GLY A 242 -21.88 32.55 7.47
C GLY A 242 -23.08 31.69 7.13
N PHE A 243 -22.84 30.43 6.74
CA PHE A 243 -23.92 29.49 6.43
C PHE A 243 -23.71 28.14 7.13
N ILE A 244 -24.81 27.44 7.37
CA ILE A 244 -24.80 26.10 7.95
C ILE A 244 -25.14 25.09 6.86
N VAL A 245 -24.30 24.09 6.72
CA VAL A 245 -24.47 22.98 5.78
C VAL A 245 -24.59 21.66 6.53
N CYS A 246 -25.63 20.88 6.22
CA CYS A 246 -25.79 19.54 6.73
C CYS A 246 -24.77 18.60 6.11
N THR A 247 -24.15 17.77 6.93
CA THR A 247 -23.14 16.78 6.54
C THR A 247 -23.68 15.38 6.81
N LYS A 248 -22.89 14.33 6.53
CA LYS A 248 -23.31 12.94 6.68
C LYS A 248 -23.83 12.59 8.09
N ASP A 249 -23.22 13.15 9.12
CA ASP A 249 -23.42 12.78 10.52
C ASP A 249 -23.54 14.00 11.44
N GLY A 250 -23.80 15.19 10.90
CA GLY A 250 -23.89 16.43 11.66
C GLY A 250 -24.10 17.66 10.80
N ALA A 251 -23.48 18.78 11.18
CA ALA A 251 -23.46 20.00 10.39
C ALA A 251 -22.17 20.80 10.61
N LEU A 252 -21.80 21.55 9.57
CA LEU A 252 -20.71 22.54 9.63
C LEU A 252 -21.27 23.94 9.44
N ARG A 253 -20.77 24.88 10.24
CA ARG A 253 -20.89 26.30 9.94
C ARG A 253 -19.67 26.74 9.13
N ILE A 254 -19.87 27.30 7.95
CA ILE A 254 -18.79 27.88 7.15
C ILE A 254 -18.74 29.38 7.44
N THR A 255 -17.66 29.82 8.09
CA THR A 255 -17.49 31.21 8.57
C THR A 255 -16.62 32.07 7.67
N HIS A 256 -15.83 31.45 6.79
CA HIS A 256 -15.06 32.18 5.78
C HIS A 256 -15.10 31.45 4.44
N TYR A 257 -15.65 32.09 3.43
CA TYR A 257 -15.82 31.54 2.08
C TYR A 257 -15.83 32.65 1.02
N LYS A 258 -15.72 32.26 -0.25
CA LYS A 258 -15.87 33.12 -1.42
C LYS A 258 -16.78 32.45 -2.43
N GLY A 259 -17.85 33.15 -2.83
CA GLY A 259 -18.90 32.66 -3.72
C GLY A 259 -20.28 33.03 -3.18
N GLU A 260 -21.31 32.92 -4.00
CA GLU A 260 -22.70 33.19 -3.61
C GLU A 260 -23.38 31.91 -3.13
N VAL A 261 -24.11 32.01 -2.01
CA VAL A 261 -24.86 30.90 -1.40
C VAL A 261 -26.25 31.39 -1.01
N ALA A 262 -27.25 30.50 -1.07
CA ALA A 262 -28.61 30.80 -0.66
C ALA A 262 -29.19 29.66 0.19
N LEU A 263 -30.13 30.00 1.09
CA LEU A 263 -30.87 29.02 1.88
C LEU A 263 -31.57 27.99 0.96
N GLY A 264 -31.49 26.72 1.33
CA GLY A 264 -32.04 25.60 0.56
C GLY A 264 -31.22 25.22 -0.68
N SER A 265 -30.08 25.88 -0.93
CA SER A 265 -29.14 25.45 -1.96
C SER A 265 -28.41 24.18 -1.53
N PHE A 266 -28.06 23.35 -2.51
CA PHE A 266 -27.30 22.14 -2.28
C PHE A 266 -25.92 22.29 -2.91
N PHE A 267 -24.89 21.95 -2.13
CA PHE A 267 -23.61 21.70 -2.74
C PHE A 267 -23.67 20.43 -3.58
N ASP A 268 -23.07 20.52 -4.75
CA ASP A 268 -22.82 19.40 -5.62
C ASP A 268 -22.02 18.37 -4.81
N THR A 269 -22.70 17.28 -4.44
CA THR A 269 -22.10 16.22 -3.63
C THR A 269 -20.90 15.56 -4.33
N ARG A 270 -20.71 15.87 -5.63
CA ARG A 270 -19.47 15.72 -6.39
C ARG A 270 -19.29 16.92 -7.31
N GLY A 271 -18.22 17.70 -7.10
CA GLY A 271 -17.97 18.92 -7.87
C GLY A 271 -17.99 18.70 -9.38
N GLY A 272 -18.95 19.33 -10.06
CA GLY A 272 -19.02 19.35 -11.53
C GLY A 272 -20.18 20.19 -12.04
N GLY A 273 -19.87 21.35 -12.62
CA GLY A 273 -20.84 22.14 -13.36
C GLY A 273 -21.23 21.52 -14.70
N GLY A 274 -22.55 21.50 -14.91
CA GLY A 274 -23.21 21.72 -16.20
C GLY A 274 -23.26 20.56 -17.20
N GLY A 275 -24.39 19.83 -17.19
CA GLY A 275 -25.05 19.42 -18.43
C GLY A 275 -25.20 17.91 -18.69
N GLY A 276 -26.36 17.36 -18.32
CA GLY A 276 -27.03 16.30 -19.08
C GLY A 276 -26.70 14.84 -18.72
N ASN A 277 -27.73 14.15 -18.20
CA ASN A 277 -27.83 12.72 -17.92
C ASN A 277 -26.99 12.15 -16.77
N SER A 278 -27.70 11.95 -15.64
CA SER A 278 -27.59 10.81 -14.73
C SER A 278 -26.28 10.01 -14.81
N SER A 279 -25.22 10.52 -14.20
CA SER A 279 -24.12 9.65 -13.79
C SER A 279 -23.34 10.26 -12.65
N PHE A 280 -23.66 9.81 -11.44
CA PHE A 280 -22.73 9.80 -10.32
C PHE A 280 -21.30 9.51 -10.84
N ASN A 281 -20.33 10.38 -10.54
CA ASN A 281 -18.94 10.17 -10.95
C ASN A 281 -18.45 8.83 -10.38
N LYS A 282 -18.46 7.77 -11.21
CA LYS A 282 -18.22 6.39 -10.77
C LYS A 282 -16.84 6.22 -10.12
N LYS A 283 -15.90 7.15 -10.31
CA LYS A 283 -14.53 7.04 -9.75
C LYS A 283 -14.48 7.22 -8.24
N GLU A 284 -15.37 8.04 -7.67
CA GLU A 284 -15.45 8.30 -6.22
C GLU A 284 -16.38 7.30 -5.52
N LEU A 285 -17.53 6.94 -6.12
CA LEU A 285 -18.36 5.81 -5.66
C LEU A 285 -17.55 4.53 -5.52
N TRP A 286 -16.71 4.26 -6.52
CA TRP A 286 -15.97 3.03 -6.58
C TRP A 286 -14.91 2.88 -5.47
N LYS A 287 -14.37 3.99 -4.95
CA LYS A 287 -13.46 3.98 -3.79
C LYS A 287 -14.21 3.80 -2.48
N MET A 288 -15.43 4.34 -2.36
CA MET A 288 -16.29 4.22 -1.17
C MET A 288 -17.12 2.93 -1.13
N SER A 289 -17.30 2.27 -2.26
CA SER A 289 -18.02 1.01 -2.38
C SER A 289 -17.17 -0.20 -2.03
N LYS A 290 -16.01 -0.02 -1.37
CA LYS A 290 -15.16 -1.15 -0.98
C LYS A 290 -15.80 -1.88 0.21
N ILE A 291 -16.11 -3.16 0.05
CA ILE A 291 -16.79 -4.00 1.04
C ILE A 291 -15.81 -5.09 1.49
N SER A 292 -15.67 -5.30 2.81
CA SER A 292 -14.89 -6.44 3.31
C SER A 292 -15.64 -7.75 3.05
N LEU A 293 -14.92 -8.86 2.90
CA LEU A 293 -15.54 -10.16 2.70
C LEU A 293 -16.50 -10.51 3.83
N ASP A 294 -16.13 -10.23 5.07
CA ASP A 294 -16.99 -10.46 6.25
C ASP A 294 -18.31 -9.69 6.14
N ALA A 295 -18.26 -8.42 5.73
CA ALA A 295 -19.46 -7.60 5.54
C ALA A 295 -20.31 -8.06 4.33
N PHE A 296 -19.66 -8.65 3.32
CA PHE A 296 -20.33 -9.17 2.13
C PHE A 296 -21.05 -10.52 2.40
N LEU A 297 -20.41 -11.42 3.15
CA LEU A 297 -20.95 -12.74 3.46
C LEU A 297 -21.98 -12.72 4.61
N GLY A 298 -21.86 -11.77 5.55
CA GLY A 298 -22.64 -11.78 6.78
C GLY A 298 -22.32 -13.03 7.62
N GLU A 299 -23.33 -13.68 8.19
CA GLU A 299 -23.18 -14.92 8.97
C GLU A 299 -22.98 -16.20 8.11
N LYS A 300 -23.03 -16.09 6.78
CA LYS A 300 -22.92 -17.26 5.89
C LYS A 300 -21.46 -17.63 5.65
N SER A 301 -21.08 -18.81 6.14
CA SER A 301 -19.75 -19.40 5.93
C SER A 301 -19.55 -19.87 4.48
N GLY A 302 -18.34 -19.71 3.95
CA GLY A 302 -17.94 -20.35 2.71
C GLY A 302 -17.49 -21.78 3.01
N ASN A 303 -18.12 -22.79 2.40
CA ASN A 303 -17.56 -24.14 2.38
C ASN A 303 -16.45 -24.20 1.33
N PHE A 304 -15.20 -24.42 1.75
CA PHE A 304 -14.04 -24.57 0.87
C PHE A 304 -13.36 -25.93 1.02
N SER A 305 -14.11 -26.98 1.41
CA SER A 305 -13.56 -28.33 1.56
C SER A 305 -12.93 -28.85 0.27
N GLU A 306 -13.58 -28.58 -0.87
CA GLU A 306 -13.17 -29.02 -2.20
C GLU A 306 -12.28 -28.01 -2.91
N ASP A 307 -11.75 -27.03 -2.18
CA ASP A 307 -10.85 -26.07 -2.77
C ASP A 307 -9.57 -26.75 -3.29
N LEU A 308 -9.13 -26.31 -4.47
CA LEU A 308 -7.97 -26.85 -5.17
C LEU A 308 -6.73 -26.90 -4.28
N TYR A 309 -6.55 -25.90 -3.40
CA TYR A 309 -5.38 -25.82 -2.53
C TYR A 309 -5.35 -26.90 -1.45
N PHE A 310 -6.47 -27.56 -1.17
CA PHE A 310 -6.52 -28.75 -0.32
C PHE A 310 -6.30 -30.07 -1.08
N SER A 311 -6.08 -30.02 -2.41
CA SER A 311 -5.86 -31.21 -3.22
C SER A 311 -4.42 -31.72 -3.15
N LYS A 312 -4.29 -33.05 -3.13
CA LYS A 312 -3.00 -33.74 -3.13
C LYS A 312 -2.21 -33.51 -4.42
N GLU A 313 -2.90 -33.47 -5.54
CA GLU A 313 -2.32 -33.21 -6.87
C GLU A 313 -1.66 -31.83 -6.91
N TYR A 314 -2.29 -30.82 -6.31
CA TYR A 314 -1.72 -29.48 -6.20
C TYR A 314 -0.52 -29.45 -5.25
N ALA A 315 -0.63 -30.04 -4.06
CA ALA A 315 0.45 -30.08 -3.09
C ALA A 315 1.72 -30.77 -3.64
N ARG A 316 1.55 -31.84 -4.43
CA ARG A 316 2.66 -32.56 -5.09
C ARG A 316 3.50 -31.70 -6.03
N LEU A 317 2.99 -30.54 -6.49
CA LEU A 317 3.79 -29.59 -7.26
C LEU A 317 4.95 -28.99 -6.45
N TYR A 318 4.88 -29.04 -5.11
CA TYR A 318 5.80 -28.36 -4.21
C TYR A 318 6.64 -29.29 -3.33
N GLY A 319 6.34 -30.60 -3.28
CA GLY A 319 7.17 -31.56 -2.57
C GLY A 319 6.42 -32.78 -2.02
N GLU A 320 7.03 -33.41 -1.01
CA GLU A 320 6.44 -34.53 -0.27
C GLU A 320 5.21 -34.04 0.50
N VAL A 321 4.09 -34.75 0.35
CA VAL A 321 2.81 -34.31 0.90
C VAL A 321 2.53 -35.00 2.23
N PHE A 322 2.19 -34.20 3.23
CA PHE A 322 1.63 -34.62 4.51
C PHE A 322 0.12 -34.32 4.52
N GLU A 323 -0.69 -35.31 4.86
CA GLU A 323 -2.14 -35.19 4.99
C GLU A 323 -2.56 -35.52 6.42
N PHE A 324 -3.51 -34.75 6.94
CA PHE A 324 -4.14 -35.03 8.23
C PHE A 324 -5.62 -34.72 8.17
N SER A 325 -6.41 -35.60 8.79
CA SER A 325 -7.84 -35.45 8.99
C SER A 325 -8.22 -35.95 10.38
N PHE A 326 -9.17 -35.26 11.01
CA PHE A 326 -9.74 -35.62 12.30
C PHE A 326 -11.26 -35.49 12.23
N GLU A 327 -11.98 -36.53 12.65
CA GLU A 327 -13.43 -36.57 12.63
C GLU A 327 -13.98 -37.03 13.98
N LYS A 328 -15.01 -36.33 14.48
CA LYS A 328 -15.70 -36.69 15.72
C LYS A 328 -17.13 -36.14 15.70
N ASN A 329 -18.12 -37.01 15.94
CA ASN A 329 -19.54 -36.64 16.03
C ASN A 329 -20.04 -35.83 14.81
N GLY A 330 -19.58 -36.15 13.59
CA GLY A 330 -19.94 -35.44 12.36
C GLY A 330 -19.21 -34.11 12.13
N ALA A 331 -18.42 -33.64 13.10
CA ALA A 331 -17.47 -32.57 12.90
C ALA A 331 -16.17 -33.12 12.29
N PHE A 332 -15.61 -32.39 11.33
CA PHE A 332 -14.46 -32.78 10.53
C PHE A 332 -13.46 -31.63 10.42
N PHE A 333 -12.18 -31.95 10.56
CA PHE A 333 -11.04 -31.05 10.41
C PHE A 333 -10.02 -31.70 9.47
N LYS A 334 -9.46 -30.95 8.51
CA LYS A 334 -8.36 -31.43 7.67
C LYS A 334 -7.32 -30.37 7.36
N THR A 335 -6.14 -30.84 6.97
CA THR A 335 -5.06 -30.03 6.45
C THR A 335 -4.17 -30.83 5.50
N ILE A 336 -3.53 -30.10 4.58
CA ILE A 336 -2.52 -30.63 3.69
C ILE A 336 -1.28 -29.75 3.76
N ALA A 337 -0.11 -30.36 3.81
CA ALA A 337 1.16 -29.66 3.96
C ALA A 337 2.24 -30.29 3.08
N ILE A 338 3.28 -29.51 2.83
CA ILE A 338 4.55 -29.97 2.28
C ILE A 338 5.46 -30.29 3.46
N LYS A 339 5.87 -31.55 3.56
CA LYS A 339 6.84 -32.02 4.53
C LYS A 339 8.24 -31.80 3.96
N LYS A 340 9.08 -31.09 4.71
CA LYS A 340 10.46 -30.81 4.30
C LYS A 340 11.41 -31.14 5.45
N GLN A 341 12.48 -31.85 5.13
CA GLN A 341 13.55 -32.12 6.09
C GLN A 341 14.30 -30.82 6.40
N ILE A 342 14.57 -30.58 7.68
CA ILE A 342 15.40 -29.46 8.12
C ILE A 342 16.87 -29.83 7.89
N PRO A 343 17.64 -29.04 7.11
CA PRO A 343 19.01 -29.39 6.75
C PRO A 343 19.89 -29.74 7.94
N ASN A 344 20.67 -30.82 7.83
CA ASN A 344 21.58 -31.31 8.87
C ASN A 344 20.91 -31.77 10.17
N THR A 345 19.63 -32.15 10.13
CA THR A 345 18.90 -32.67 11.29
C THR A 345 18.03 -33.89 10.92
N PRO A 346 17.61 -34.71 11.90
CA PRO A 346 16.59 -35.74 11.68
C PRO A 346 15.15 -35.18 11.66
N PHE A 347 14.99 -33.86 11.85
CA PHE A 347 13.69 -33.22 12.03
C PHE A 347 13.11 -32.74 10.69
N PHE A 348 11.79 -32.62 10.68
CA PHE A 348 11.01 -32.08 9.59
C PHE A 348 10.22 -30.86 10.05
N ASP A 349 9.88 -29.99 9.11
CA ASP A 349 8.82 -29.01 9.30
C ASP A 349 7.76 -29.17 8.21
N LEU A 350 6.59 -28.64 8.50
CA LEU A 350 5.48 -28.54 7.58
C LEU A 350 5.34 -27.11 7.08
N GLN A 351 5.00 -26.98 5.81
CA GLN A 351 4.57 -25.72 5.23
C GLN A 351 3.30 -25.96 4.42
N SER A 352 2.28 -25.11 4.55
CA SER A 352 1.18 -25.12 3.59
C SER A 352 1.75 -25.07 2.16
N PRO A 353 1.20 -25.80 1.18
CA PRO A 353 1.39 -25.47 -0.22
C PRO A 353 1.24 -23.97 -0.49
N TYR A 354 1.85 -23.50 -1.57
CA TYR A 354 1.68 -22.11 -1.98
C TYR A 354 0.20 -21.84 -2.26
N GLY A 355 -0.35 -20.71 -1.80
CA GLY A 355 -1.80 -20.46 -1.83
C GLY A 355 -2.40 -20.42 -0.43
N TYR A 356 -3.61 -20.97 -0.27
CA TYR A 356 -4.46 -20.82 0.91
C TYR A 356 -4.87 -22.17 1.55
N SER A 357 -3.92 -23.10 1.67
CA SER A 357 -4.14 -24.48 2.14
C SER A 357 -3.83 -24.67 3.63
N GLY A 358 -4.43 -23.84 4.48
CA GLY A 358 -4.24 -23.89 5.93
C GLY A 358 -5.02 -25.05 6.56
N PHE A 359 -6.04 -24.69 7.34
CA PHE A 359 -6.99 -25.64 7.91
C PHE A 359 -8.33 -25.54 7.20
N TYR A 360 -9.07 -26.64 7.21
CA TYR A 360 -10.49 -26.65 6.92
C TYR A 360 -11.20 -27.37 8.05
N SER A 361 -12.29 -26.78 8.55
CA SER A 361 -13.21 -27.42 9.47
C SER A 361 -14.65 -27.08 9.11
N ASN A 362 -15.55 -28.07 9.16
CA ASN A 362 -16.99 -27.83 9.03
C ASN A 362 -17.65 -27.43 10.36
N SER A 363 -16.89 -27.41 11.45
CA SER A 363 -17.34 -27.07 12.81
C SER A 363 -16.60 -25.86 13.35
N ASN A 364 -17.31 -25.03 14.12
CA ASN A 364 -16.77 -23.91 14.89
C ASN A 364 -16.73 -24.21 16.41
N ASP A 365 -17.01 -25.46 16.82
CA ASP A 365 -16.89 -25.88 18.21
C ASP A 365 -15.42 -25.86 18.65
N GLU A 366 -15.08 -24.95 19.57
CA GLU A 366 -13.69 -24.79 20.02
C GLU A 366 -13.13 -26.05 20.70
N SER A 367 -13.99 -26.84 21.37
CA SER A 367 -13.57 -28.09 22.01
C SER A 367 -13.12 -29.11 20.96
N PHE A 368 -13.90 -29.27 19.90
CA PHE A 368 -13.54 -30.08 18.74
C PHE A 368 -12.25 -29.60 18.08
N LEU A 369 -12.13 -28.29 17.81
CA LEU A 369 -10.95 -27.72 17.15
C LEU A 369 -9.67 -27.91 17.99
N LYS A 370 -9.74 -27.74 19.32
CA LYS A 370 -8.61 -28.03 20.23
C LYS A 370 -8.20 -29.49 20.20
N GLN A 371 -9.17 -30.42 20.20
CA GLN A 371 -8.91 -31.85 20.06
C GLN A 371 -8.26 -32.20 18.72
N ALA A 372 -8.70 -31.56 17.63
CA ALA A 372 -8.12 -31.76 16.30
C ALA A 372 -6.67 -31.27 16.24
N LEU A 373 -6.37 -30.08 16.79
CA LEU A 373 -5.00 -29.55 16.86
C LEU A 373 -4.08 -30.42 17.72
N GLU A 374 -4.58 -30.96 18.83
CA GLU A 374 -3.80 -31.90 19.66
C GLU A 374 -3.52 -33.21 18.92
N SER A 375 -4.53 -33.78 18.23
CA SER A 375 -4.34 -34.98 17.40
C SER A 375 -3.35 -34.74 16.25
N LEU A 376 -3.38 -33.56 15.63
CA LEU A 376 -2.40 -33.14 14.62
C LEU A 376 -0.99 -33.10 15.21
N LYS A 377 -0.83 -32.52 16.41
CA LYS A 377 0.45 -32.48 17.12
C LYS A 377 1.00 -33.88 17.40
N GLN A 378 0.17 -34.81 17.86
CA GLN A 378 0.60 -36.20 18.11
C GLN A 378 1.08 -36.90 16.83
N LYS A 379 0.37 -36.73 15.71
CA LYS A 379 0.82 -37.26 14.41
C LYS A 379 2.12 -36.59 13.94
N ALA A 380 2.25 -35.28 14.13
CA ALA A 380 3.44 -34.56 13.73
C ALA A 380 4.68 -35.08 14.51
N LEU A 381 4.56 -35.22 15.83
CA LEU A 381 5.63 -35.72 16.68
C LEU A 381 6.05 -37.16 16.33
N SER A 382 5.11 -38.05 16.01
CA SER A 382 5.44 -39.43 15.60
C SER A 382 6.19 -39.52 14.27
N GLU A 383 6.16 -38.44 13.47
CA GLU A 383 6.86 -38.32 12.20
C GLU A 383 8.10 -37.39 12.28
N ASN A 384 8.57 -37.06 13.49
CA ASN A 384 9.69 -36.14 13.76
C ASN A 384 9.48 -34.72 13.18
N ILE A 385 8.24 -34.26 13.12
CA ILE A 385 7.88 -32.92 12.65
C ILE A 385 7.82 -31.97 13.85
N ILE A 386 8.57 -30.87 13.79
CA ILE A 386 8.72 -29.95 14.94
C ILE A 386 7.89 -28.67 14.84
N ALA A 387 7.52 -28.25 13.64
CA ALA A 387 6.77 -27.01 13.42
C ALA A 387 5.94 -27.06 12.12
N PHE A 388 4.91 -26.21 12.04
CA PHE A 388 4.06 -26.07 10.86
C PHE A 388 3.76 -24.60 10.58
N PHE A 389 4.22 -24.10 9.43
CA PHE A 389 3.84 -22.79 8.90
C PHE A 389 2.58 -22.86 8.03
N LEU A 390 1.59 -22.00 8.33
CA LEU A 390 0.25 -22.03 7.77
C LEU A 390 -0.06 -20.79 6.91
N ARG A 391 -0.72 -21.01 5.77
CA ARG A 391 -1.38 -19.97 4.97
C ARG A 391 -2.88 -20.19 5.01
N LEU A 392 -3.59 -19.42 5.84
CA LEU A 392 -4.99 -19.66 6.16
C LEU A 392 -5.93 -19.23 5.03
N HIS A 393 -7.04 -19.96 4.87
CA HIS A 393 -8.01 -19.66 3.83
C HIS A 393 -8.83 -18.41 4.17
N PRO A 394 -9.00 -17.45 3.24
CA PRO A 394 -9.71 -16.20 3.55
C PRO A 394 -11.20 -16.35 3.85
N PHE A 395 -11.79 -17.51 3.54
CA PHE A 395 -13.19 -17.85 3.85
C PHE A 395 -13.32 -18.71 5.11
N ASP A 396 -12.24 -18.93 5.85
CA ASP A 396 -12.26 -19.70 7.08
C ASP A 396 -12.97 -18.92 8.20
N THR A 397 -14.00 -19.52 8.79
CA THR A 397 -14.76 -18.91 9.89
C THR A 397 -14.09 -19.07 11.24
N ASN A 398 -13.05 -19.90 11.35
CA ASN A 398 -12.34 -20.19 12.59
C ASN A 398 -11.07 -19.34 12.78
N LEU A 399 -10.88 -18.29 11.96
CA LEU A 399 -9.68 -17.43 12.04
C LEU A 399 -9.47 -16.83 13.44
N SER A 400 -10.52 -16.40 14.13
CA SER A 400 -10.42 -15.87 15.50
C SER A 400 -9.97 -16.94 16.50
N PHE A 401 -10.43 -18.18 16.33
CA PHE A 401 -9.97 -19.31 17.14
C PHE A 401 -8.48 -19.58 16.89
N TYR A 402 -8.04 -19.58 15.63
CA TYR A 402 -6.62 -19.76 15.31
C TYR A 402 -5.75 -18.60 15.81
N GLU A 403 -6.23 -17.36 15.73
CA GLU A 403 -5.54 -16.19 16.29
C GLU A 403 -5.25 -16.35 17.79
N ALA A 404 -6.14 -17.03 18.53
CA ALA A 404 -5.99 -17.27 19.96
C ALA A 404 -5.23 -18.56 20.34
N ASN A 405 -5.10 -19.53 19.42
CA ASN A 405 -4.59 -20.89 19.74
C ASN A 405 -3.34 -21.31 18.94
N LEU A 406 -2.87 -20.51 17.98
CA LEU A 406 -1.60 -20.76 17.28
C LEU A 406 -0.45 -20.05 18.00
N ASP A 407 0.74 -20.68 17.99
CA ASP A 407 1.97 -20.08 18.55
C ASP A 407 2.40 -18.80 17.81
N PHE A 408 1.98 -18.70 16.55
CA PHE A 408 2.14 -17.51 15.72
C PHE A 408 0.87 -17.27 14.92
N PHE A 409 0.41 -16.03 14.88
CA PHE A 409 -0.65 -15.59 13.99
C PHE A 409 -0.40 -14.16 13.56
N LYS A 410 -0.58 -13.88 12.27
CA LYS A 410 -0.45 -12.53 11.73
C LYS A 410 -1.43 -12.30 10.59
N LYS A 411 -2.19 -11.21 10.69
CA LYS A 411 -2.94 -10.64 9.57
C LYS A 411 -1.92 -9.96 8.66
N GLU A 412 -1.65 -10.56 7.51
CA GLU A 412 -0.47 -10.26 6.71
C GLU A 412 -0.71 -9.11 5.73
N ARG A 413 -1.66 -9.26 4.80
CA ARG A 413 -1.92 -8.24 3.77
C ARG A 413 -3.36 -8.23 3.28
N LYS A 414 -3.78 -7.10 2.70
CA LYS A 414 -5.06 -7.04 1.96
C LYS A 414 -4.97 -7.78 0.63
N ILE A 415 -6.01 -8.53 0.31
CA ILE A 415 -6.18 -9.21 -0.98
C ILE A 415 -7.50 -8.80 -1.63
N VAL A 416 -7.53 -8.88 -2.96
CA VAL A 416 -8.69 -8.50 -3.77
C VAL A 416 -9.41 -9.76 -4.24
N LEU A 417 -10.74 -9.78 -4.11
CA LEU A 417 -11.58 -10.87 -4.59
C LEU A 417 -12.54 -10.35 -5.66
N ILE A 418 -12.92 -11.19 -6.63
CA ILE A 418 -13.93 -10.90 -7.63
C ILE A 418 -15.16 -11.74 -7.32
N ASN A 419 -16.31 -11.11 -7.11
CA ASN A 419 -17.57 -11.81 -6.96
C ASN A 419 -18.11 -12.23 -8.35
N CYS A 420 -18.10 -13.53 -8.61
CA CYS A 420 -18.61 -14.14 -9.84
C CYS A 420 -20.02 -14.74 -9.69
N ASN A 421 -20.67 -14.61 -8.52
CA ASN A 421 -22.08 -14.96 -8.29
C ASN A 421 -23.05 -13.94 -8.91
N GLN A 422 -22.73 -13.42 -10.09
CA GLN A 422 -23.48 -12.40 -10.82
C GLN A 422 -23.15 -12.50 -12.31
N ASP A 423 -24.00 -11.96 -13.16
CA ASP A 423 -23.71 -11.90 -14.59
C ASP A 423 -22.48 -11.02 -14.88
N PHE A 424 -21.79 -11.29 -15.98
CA PHE A 424 -20.54 -10.60 -16.30
C PHE A 424 -20.71 -9.08 -16.55
N THR A 425 -21.89 -8.65 -17.02
CA THR A 425 -22.17 -7.22 -17.21
C THR A 425 -22.31 -6.52 -15.85
N SER A 426 -22.95 -7.17 -14.88
CA SER A 426 -23.02 -6.69 -13.50
C SER A 426 -21.66 -6.73 -12.80
N LEU A 427 -20.87 -7.78 -12.98
CA LEU A 427 -19.49 -7.86 -12.45
C LEU A 427 -18.65 -6.65 -12.88
N ARG A 428 -18.71 -6.25 -14.16
CA ARG A 428 -17.98 -5.06 -14.66
C ARG A 428 -18.43 -3.73 -14.02
N LYS A 429 -19.57 -3.69 -13.30
CA LYS A 429 -19.97 -2.51 -12.52
C LYS A 429 -19.08 -2.33 -11.29
N ASP A 430 -18.46 -3.40 -10.80
CA ASP A 430 -17.48 -3.37 -9.69
C ASP A 430 -16.11 -2.87 -10.14
N TYR A 431 -15.91 -2.54 -11.42
CA TYR A 431 -14.65 -2.01 -11.93
C TYR A 431 -14.57 -0.50 -11.71
N SER A 432 -13.37 -0.01 -11.42
CA SER A 432 -13.10 1.41 -11.48
C SER A 432 -13.36 1.92 -12.90
N PRO A 433 -13.90 3.13 -13.10
CA PRO A 433 -14.19 3.64 -14.44
C PRO A 433 -12.98 3.69 -15.36
N ARG A 434 -11.81 3.96 -14.77
CA ARG A 434 -10.54 4.00 -15.49
C ARG A 434 -10.17 2.62 -16.03
N ILE A 435 -10.22 1.58 -15.19
CA ILE A 435 -9.89 0.23 -15.66
C ILE A 435 -10.95 -0.27 -16.65
N LEU A 436 -12.24 0.03 -16.40
CA LEU A 436 -13.32 -0.34 -17.30
C LEU A 436 -13.13 0.24 -18.72
N SER A 437 -12.71 1.50 -18.82
CA SER A 437 -12.38 2.12 -20.10
C SER A 437 -11.18 1.44 -20.77
N TYR A 438 -10.13 1.13 -20.02
CA TYR A 438 -8.93 0.47 -20.53
C TYR A 438 -9.20 -0.94 -21.04
N VAL A 439 -9.93 -1.76 -20.27
CA VAL A 439 -10.26 -3.13 -20.69
C VAL A 439 -11.19 -3.13 -21.89
N LYS A 440 -12.19 -2.23 -21.96
CA LYS A 440 -13.06 -2.13 -23.15
C LYS A 440 -12.28 -1.82 -24.41
N LYS A 441 -11.32 -0.90 -24.34
CA LYS A 441 -10.43 -0.57 -25.47
C LYS A 441 -9.54 -1.77 -25.82
N ALA A 442 -8.84 -2.33 -24.82
CA ALA A 442 -7.91 -3.42 -25.02
C ALA A 442 -8.61 -4.69 -25.57
N ARG A 443 -9.79 -5.06 -25.05
CA ARG A 443 -10.58 -6.21 -25.52
C ARG A 443 -11.08 -6.06 -26.97
N LYS A 444 -11.12 -4.83 -27.51
CA LYS A 444 -11.47 -4.56 -28.93
C LYS A 444 -10.25 -4.67 -29.84
N GLU A 445 -9.07 -4.31 -29.35
CA GLU A 445 -7.83 -4.25 -30.15
C GLU A 445 -7.01 -5.54 -30.09
N LEU A 446 -7.11 -6.31 -29.00
CA LEU A 446 -6.25 -7.45 -28.72
C LEU A 446 -6.93 -8.78 -29.06
N GLU A 447 -6.16 -9.69 -29.66
CA GLU A 447 -6.54 -11.09 -29.81
C GLU A 447 -6.19 -11.84 -28.52
N ILE A 448 -7.20 -12.36 -27.81
CA ILE A 448 -7.01 -13.14 -26.58
C ILE A 448 -7.38 -14.59 -26.83
N SER A 449 -6.47 -15.50 -26.48
CA SER A 449 -6.65 -16.94 -26.67
C SER A 449 -6.09 -17.76 -25.51
N PHE A 450 -6.64 -18.96 -25.33
CA PHE A 450 -6.09 -19.99 -24.47
C PHE A 450 -4.79 -20.54 -25.06
N CYS A 451 -3.87 -20.93 -24.20
CA CYS A 451 -2.58 -21.48 -24.58
C CYS A 451 -2.46 -22.94 -24.18
N ASP A 452 -1.93 -23.75 -25.08
CA ASP A 452 -1.47 -25.11 -24.79
C ASP A 452 0.03 -25.12 -24.43
N LYS A 453 0.56 -26.31 -24.15
CA LYS A 453 1.96 -26.52 -23.75
C LYS A 453 3.00 -25.94 -24.72
N SER A 454 2.67 -25.77 -26.00
CA SER A 454 3.61 -25.20 -26.98
C SER A 454 4.07 -23.78 -26.62
N PHE A 455 3.27 -23.04 -25.84
CA PHE A 455 3.60 -21.67 -25.39
C PHE A 455 4.40 -21.61 -24.09
N SER A 456 4.75 -22.74 -23.47
CA SER A 456 5.49 -22.78 -22.21
C SER A 456 6.79 -21.97 -22.26
N LYS A 457 7.54 -22.14 -23.35
CA LYS A 457 8.83 -21.45 -23.56
C LYS A 457 8.66 -19.95 -23.78
N ASP A 458 7.59 -19.54 -24.47
CA ASP A 458 7.31 -18.12 -24.72
C ASP A 458 6.88 -17.41 -23.44
N PHE A 459 6.05 -18.07 -22.62
CA PHE A 459 5.65 -17.55 -21.31
C PHE A 459 6.86 -17.41 -20.39
N TYR A 460 7.69 -18.45 -20.25
CA TYR A 460 8.92 -18.37 -19.44
C TYR A 460 9.81 -17.18 -19.84
N LYS A 461 10.09 -17.03 -21.15
CA LYS A 461 10.93 -15.92 -21.65
C LYS A 461 10.35 -14.54 -21.33
N LEU A 462 9.04 -14.34 -21.53
CA LEU A 462 8.41 -13.05 -21.23
C LEU A 462 8.34 -12.80 -19.71
N TYR A 463 8.14 -13.86 -18.94
CA TYR A 463 8.07 -13.80 -17.48
C TYR A 463 9.41 -13.40 -16.88
N GLU A 464 10.50 -14.04 -17.30
CA GLU A 464 11.86 -13.69 -16.85
C GLU A 464 12.18 -12.22 -17.13
N LYS A 465 11.90 -11.74 -18.35
CA LYS A 465 12.02 -10.31 -18.69
C LYS A 465 11.15 -9.41 -17.80
N THR A 466 9.95 -9.84 -17.45
CA THR A 466 9.04 -9.11 -16.56
C THR A 466 9.63 -9.00 -15.15
N MET A 467 10.17 -10.10 -14.61
CA MET A 467 10.80 -10.13 -13.28
C MET A 467 12.08 -9.29 -13.23
N GLN A 468 12.93 -9.36 -14.25
CA GLN A 468 14.12 -8.52 -14.39
C GLN A 468 13.74 -7.03 -14.41
N ARG A 469 12.75 -6.65 -15.23
CA ARG A 469 12.27 -5.26 -15.32
C ARG A 469 11.73 -4.76 -13.99
N ASN A 470 11.03 -5.62 -13.24
CA ASN A 470 10.46 -5.28 -11.94
C ASN A 470 11.50 -5.32 -10.80
N ARG A 471 12.75 -5.72 -11.07
CA ARG A 471 13.78 -5.99 -10.04
C ARG A 471 13.25 -6.92 -8.95
N ALA A 472 12.55 -7.97 -9.37
CA ALA A 472 11.97 -8.94 -8.46
C ALA A 472 13.07 -9.68 -7.67
N ASP A 473 12.73 -10.13 -6.48
CA ASP A 473 13.61 -10.99 -5.70
C ASP A 473 13.92 -12.30 -6.45
N SER A 474 15.09 -12.89 -6.20
CA SER A 474 15.50 -14.21 -6.71
C SER A 474 14.42 -15.29 -6.57
N PHE A 475 13.60 -15.21 -5.53
CA PHE A 475 12.46 -16.09 -5.28
C PHE A 475 11.43 -16.13 -6.42
N TYR A 476 11.28 -15.05 -7.18
CA TYR A 476 10.34 -15.00 -8.31
C TYR A 476 10.93 -15.52 -9.62
N PHE A 477 12.17 -16.01 -9.62
CA PHE A 477 12.78 -16.60 -10.82
C PHE A 477 12.57 -18.12 -10.81
N PHE A 478 11.59 -18.57 -11.59
CA PHE A 478 11.30 -19.99 -11.78
C PHE A 478 12.06 -20.56 -12.99
N GLU A 479 12.45 -21.84 -12.92
CA GLU A 479 13.06 -22.55 -14.05
C GLU A 479 12.02 -22.90 -15.14
N GLN A 480 12.48 -23.13 -16.39
CA GLN A 480 11.62 -23.55 -17.50
C GLN A 480 10.76 -24.80 -17.16
N LYS A 481 11.30 -25.76 -16.40
CA LYS A 481 10.58 -26.98 -15.98
C LYS A 481 9.31 -26.67 -15.18
N TYR A 482 9.33 -25.59 -14.41
CA TYR A 482 8.17 -25.13 -13.66
C TYR A 482 7.03 -24.74 -14.61
N PHE A 483 7.33 -23.97 -15.66
CA PHE A 483 6.34 -23.60 -16.68
C PHE A 483 5.83 -24.83 -17.42
N ASP A 484 6.70 -25.77 -17.80
CA ASP A 484 6.26 -27.00 -18.47
C ASP A 484 5.26 -27.80 -17.61
N THR A 485 5.53 -27.88 -16.30
CA THR A 485 4.64 -28.53 -15.33
C THR A 485 3.33 -27.76 -15.19
N LEU A 486 3.41 -26.43 -15.10
CA LEU A 486 2.27 -25.52 -14.98
C LEU A 486 1.29 -25.67 -16.17
N PHE A 487 1.80 -25.79 -17.40
CA PHE A 487 0.97 -26.01 -18.60
C PHE A 487 0.33 -27.41 -18.68
N THR A 488 0.88 -28.40 -17.96
CA THR A 488 0.31 -29.75 -17.90
C THR A 488 -0.68 -29.94 -16.75
N PHE A 489 -0.74 -28.99 -15.81
CA PHE A 489 -1.65 -29.07 -14.68
C PHE A 489 -3.09 -28.79 -15.13
N LYS A 490 -3.98 -29.77 -14.98
CA LYS A 490 -5.34 -29.76 -15.54
C LYS A 490 -6.16 -28.54 -15.13
N GLN A 491 -6.03 -28.10 -13.88
CA GLN A 491 -6.75 -26.95 -13.33
C GLN A 491 -6.07 -25.62 -13.66
N ASN A 492 -4.92 -25.62 -14.33
CA ASN A 492 -4.28 -24.39 -14.78
C ASN A 492 -4.81 -23.98 -16.16
N VAL A 493 -5.18 -22.72 -16.27
CA VAL A 493 -5.59 -22.05 -17.49
C VAL A 493 -4.56 -20.96 -17.79
N VAL A 494 -3.96 -21.02 -18.98
CA VAL A 494 -3.05 -19.98 -19.46
C VAL A 494 -3.69 -19.21 -20.61
N LEU A 495 -3.67 -17.90 -20.49
CA LEU A 495 -4.17 -16.96 -21.51
C LEU A 495 -3.01 -16.13 -22.06
N ARG A 496 -3.12 -15.75 -23.33
CA ARG A 496 -2.24 -14.76 -23.97
C ARG A 496 -3.05 -13.65 -24.62
N ALA A 497 -2.42 -12.48 -24.74
CA ALA A 497 -2.94 -11.35 -25.50
C ALA A 497 -1.95 -10.96 -26.59
N LYS A 498 -2.45 -10.82 -27.82
CA LYS A 498 -1.68 -10.43 -29.01
C LYS A 498 -2.18 -9.14 -29.63
N PHE A 499 -1.27 -8.42 -30.29
CA PHE A 499 -1.58 -7.29 -31.15
C PHE A 499 -0.71 -7.39 -32.40
N GLU A 500 -1.30 -7.35 -33.59
CA GLU A 500 -0.57 -7.42 -34.88
C GLU A 500 0.43 -8.58 -34.97
N GLY A 501 0.06 -9.75 -34.41
CA GLY A 501 0.89 -10.97 -34.41
C GLY A 501 1.85 -11.10 -33.21
N GLU A 502 2.17 -10.00 -32.54
CA GLU A 502 3.10 -9.96 -31.40
C GLU A 502 2.41 -10.29 -30.07
N ILE A 503 3.10 -11.06 -29.21
CA ILE A 503 2.59 -11.42 -27.88
C ILE A 503 2.93 -10.32 -26.88
N LEU A 504 1.90 -9.68 -26.32
CA LEU A 504 2.06 -8.58 -25.38
C LEU A 504 2.00 -9.04 -23.92
N ALA A 505 1.23 -10.09 -23.62
CA ALA A 505 1.10 -10.60 -22.27
C ALA A 505 0.69 -12.08 -22.21
N PHE A 506 1.08 -12.72 -21.11
CA PHE A 506 0.58 -14.00 -20.62
C PHE A 506 0.05 -13.85 -19.20
N ALA A 507 -0.96 -14.66 -18.86
CA ALA A 507 -1.43 -14.82 -17.50
C ALA A 507 -1.87 -16.27 -17.25
N SER A 508 -1.47 -16.82 -16.10
CA SER A 508 -1.82 -18.15 -15.60
C SER A 508 -2.81 -18.04 -14.45
N PHE A 509 -3.77 -18.94 -14.43
CA PHE A 509 -4.82 -18.99 -13.42
C PHE A 509 -5.11 -20.43 -13.02
N PHE A 510 -5.32 -20.68 -11.74
CA PHE A 510 -5.89 -21.95 -11.29
C PHE A 510 -7.40 -21.85 -11.18
N VAL A 511 -8.12 -22.86 -11.64
CA VAL A 511 -9.58 -22.87 -11.70
C VAL A 511 -10.08 -24.14 -11.00
N GLY A 512 -10.64 -23.95 -9.80
CA GLY A 512 -11.40 -24.97 -9.07
C GLY A 512 -12.89 -24.88 -9.38
N GLU A 513 -13.70 -25.56 -8.57
CA GLU A 513 -15.16 -25.55 -8.71
C GLU A 513 -15.78 -24.23 -8.25
N GLU A 514 -15.55 -23.85 -6.98
CA GLU A 514 -16.10 -22.60 -6.42
C GLU A 514 -15.13 -21.42 -6.49
N PHE A 515 -13.82 -21.70 -6.44
CA PHE A 515 -12.77 -20.69 -6.39
C PHE A 515 -11.85 -20.77 -7.60
N ALA A 516 -11.36 -19.62 -8.02
CA ALA A 516 -10.25 -19.53 -8.95
C ALA A 516 -9.20 -18.54 -8.44
N TYR A 517 -7.97 -18.71 -8.90
CA TYR A 517 -6.81 -18.01 -8.38
C TYR A 517 -6.00 -17.44 -9.53
N TYR A 518 -5.72 -16.16 -9.47
CA TYR A 518 -4.69 -15.56 -10.30
C TYR A 518 -3.33 -16.03 -9.82
N HIS A 519 -2.45 -16.51 -10.71
CA HIS A 519 -1.22 -17.19 -10.33
C HIS A 519 0.06 -16.50 -10.83
N LEU A 520 0.22 -16.33 -12.14
CA LEU A 520 1.40 -15.67 -12.71
C LEU A 520 1.02 -14.78 -13.86
N SER A 521 1.78 -13.71 -14.07
CA SER A 521 1.65 -12.86 -15.25
C SER A 521 2.99 -12.40 -15.79
N ALA A 522 3.02 -12.19 -17.09
CA ALA A 522 4.15 -11.67 -17.82
C ALA A 522 3.64 -10.69 -18.89
N ASN A 523 4.30 -9.54 -19.07
CA ASN A 523 3.83 -8.54 -20.03
C ASN A 523 4.93 -7.58 -20.49
N CYS A 524 4.71 -6.89 -21.60
CA CYS A 524 5.56 -5.80 -22.09
C CYS A 524 5.12 -4.39 -21.65
N ASN A 525 4.11 -4.26 -20.77
CA ASN A 525 3.47 -3.00 -20.36
C ASN A 525 2.76 -2.21 -21.49
N GLU A 526 2.37 -2.89 -22.58
CA GLU A 526 1.67 -2.25 -23.69
C GLU A 526 0.16 -2.53 -23.70
N ARG A 527 -0.59 -1.56 -24.24
CA ARG A 527 -2.03 -1.65 -24.56
C ARG A 527 -2.94 -2.17 -23.44
N ASN A 528 -2.50 -2.11 -22.18
CA ASN A 528 -3.19 -2.72 -21.04
C ASN A 528 -3.50 -4.21 -21.24
N ALA A 529 -2.63 -4.95 -21.94
CA ALA A 529 -2.84 -6.35 -22.28
C ALA A 529 -3.15 -7.23 -21.06
N ASN A 530 -2.42 -7.04 -19.95
CA ASN A 530 -2.67 -7.79 -18.71
C ASN A 530 -4.08 -7.53 -18.13
N ALA A 531 -4.58 -6.29 -18.23
CA ALA A 531 -5.93 -5.95 -17.77
C ALA A 531 -7.01 -6.63 -18.62
N ALA A 532 -6.76 -6.79 -19.92
CA ALA A 532 -7.66 -7.49 -20.83
C ALA A 532 -7.67 -9.00 -20.58
N LEU A 533 -6.53 -9.58 -20.19
CA LEU A 533 -6.46 -10.99 -19.76
C LEU A 533 -7.30 -11.25 -18.50
N LEU A 534 -7.16 -10.39 -17.48
CA LEU A 534 -7.98 -10.48 -16.27
C LEU A 534 -9.48 -10.36 -16.58
N ASP A 535 -9.89 -9.36 -17.36
CA ASP A 535 -11.29 -9.16 -17.74
C ASP A 535 -11.86 -10.37 -18.52
N PHE A 536 -11.09 -10.94 -19.47
CA PHE A 536 -11.49 -12.17 -20.17
C PHE A 536 -11.58 -13.37 -19.22
N PHE A 537 -10.65 -13.48 -18.29
CA PHE A 537 -10.65 -14.57 -17.31
C PHE A 537 -11.89 -14.50 -16.40
N PHE A 538 -12.29 -13.31 -15.95
CA PHE A 538 -13.50 -13.16 -15.14
C PHE A 538 -14.76 -13.53 -15.93
N GLU A 539 -14.82 -13.18 -17.22
CA GLU A 539 -15.89 -13.63 -18.12
C GLU A 539 -15.95 -15.16 -18.19
N PHE A 540 -14.79 -15.81 -18.32
CA PHE A 540 -14.66 -17.26 -18.33
C PHE A 540 -15.12 -17.89 -17.00
N CYS A 541 -14.71 -17.34 -15.85
CA CYS A 541 -15.11 -17.81 -14.52
C CYS A 541 -16.63 -17.74 -14.31
N VAL A 542 -17.26 -16.62 -14.68
CA VAL A 542 -18.73 -16.47 -14.61
C VAL A 542 -19.42 -17.53 -15.47
N LYS A 543 -18.95 -17.79 -16.69
CA LYS A 543 -19.51 -18.85 -17.56
C LYS A 543 -19.30 -20.26 -17.03
N LYS A 544 -18.23 -20.48 -16.25
CA LYS A 544 -17.92 -21.77 -15.62
C LYS A 544 -18.66 -22.01 -14.31
N GLY A 545 -19.31 -21.01 -13.75
CA GLY A 545 -19.99 -21.12 -12.44
C GLY A 545 -19.06 -21.01 -11.24
N VAL A 546 -17.84 -20.49 -11.43
CA VAL A 546 -16.95 -20.14 -10.31
C VAL A 546 -17.61 -19.04 -9.48
N LYS A 547 -17.56 -19.14 -8.16
CA LYS A 547 -18.18 -18.16 -7.24
C LYS A 547 -17.26 -16.98 -6.96
N PHE A 548 -15.97 -17.22 -6.72
CA PHE A 548 -15.01 -16.18 -6.39
C PHE A 548 -13.67 -16.35 -7.11
N VAL A 549 -13.08 -15.25 -7.56
CA VAL A 549 -11.69 -15.22 -8.03
C VAL A 549 -10.84 -14.46 -7.03
N LEU A 550 -9.77 -15.07 -6.52
CA LEU A 550 -8.80 -14.42 -5.66
C LEU A 550 -7.64 -13.90 -6.52
N LEU A 551 -7.53 -12.57 -6.61
CA LEU A 551 -6.42 -11.90 -7.32
C LEU A 551 -5.17 -11.76 -6.45
N GLY A 552 -5.32 -12.01 -5.16
CA GLY A 552 -4.29 -11.80 -4.18
C GLY A 552 -4.03 -10.34 -3.85
N GLY A 553 -2.88 -10.10 -3.23
CA GLY A 553 -2.47 -8.78 -2.75
C GLY A 553 -1.31 -8.20 -3.56
N GLY A 554 -0.70 -7.16 -2.99
CA GLY A 554 0.59 -6.64 -3.43
C GLY A 554 1.77 -7.45 -2.91
N VAL A 555 2.97 -7.11 -3.40
CA VAL A 555 4.25 -7.53 -2.80
C VAL A 555 4.38 -6.97 -1.38
N LYS A 556 3.89 -5.73 -1.16
CA LYS A 556 3.72 -5.09 0.15
C LYS A 556 2.27 -4.62 0.31
N ASP A 557 1.87 -4.33 1.54
CA ASP A 557 0.58 -3.67 1.78
C ASP A 557 0.47 -2.38 0.98
N ASP A 558 -0.68 -2.22 0.33
CA ASP A 558 -1.06 -1.03 -0.42
C ASP A 558 -0.01 -0.59 -1.47
N ASP A 559 0.59 -1.54 -2.19
CA ASP A 559 1.52 -1.25 -3.28
C ASP A 559 0.82 -1.05 -4.65
N ASN A 560 1.61 -0.72 -5.68
CA ASN A 560 1.11 -0.49 -7.04
C ASN A 560 0.37 -1.70 -7.64
N LEU A 561 0.78 -2.92 -7.27
CA LEU A 561 0.18 -4.15 -7.75
C LEU A 561 -1.16 -4.40 -7.08
N TYR A 562 -1.25 -4.19 -5.76
CA TYR A 562 -2.51 -4.18 -5.03
C TYR A 562 -3.47 -3.14 -5.61
N TYR A 563 -3.01 -1.90 -5.85
CA TYR A 563 -3.84 -0.86 -6.44
C TYR A 563 -4.27 -1.17 -7.88
N PHE A 564 -3.48 -1.93 -8.64
CA PHE A 564 -3.89 -2.40 -9.95
C PHE A 564 -5.01 -3.43 -9.84
N LYS A 565 -4.82 -4.49 -9.06
CA LYS A 565 -5.82 -5.55 -8.84
C LYS A 565 -7.10 -5.01 -8.22
N SER A 566 -6.95 -4.11 -7.26
CA SER A 566 -8.08 -3.55 -6.54
C SER A 566 -9.00 -2.80 -7.47
N ARG A 567 -8.57 -2.34 -8.66
CA ARG A 567 -9.40 -1.67 -9.67
C ARG A 567 -10.49 -2.54 -10.29
N PHE A 568 -10.39 -3.86 -10.20
CA PHE A 568 -11.33 -4.81 -10.80
C PHE A 568 -12.46 -5.27 -9.88
N SER A 569 -12.44 -4.84 -8.61
CA SER A 569 -13.46 -5.27 -7.66
C SER A 569 -13.76 -4.20 -6.64
N THR A 570 -14.90 -4.32 -5.99
CA THR A 570 -15.25 -3.65 -4.74
C THR A 570 -14.93 -4.51 -3.51
N LEU A 571 -14.78 -5.82 -3.67
CA LEU A 571 -14.60 -6.80 -2.59
C LEU A 571 -13.13 -6.99 -2.20
N TRP A 572 -12.85 -7.02 -0.89
CA TRP A 572 -11.51 -7.22 -0.34
C TRP A 572 -11.53 -8.00 0.98
N THR A 573 -10.41 -8.63 1.37
CA THR A 573 -10.24 -9.24 2.70
C THR A 573 -8.77 -9.23 3.13
N HIS A 574 -8.47 -9.69 4.34
CA HIS A 574 -7.11 -9.94 4.79
C HIS A 574 -6.72 -11.40 4.53
N PHE A 575 -5.48 -11.60 4.10
CA PHE A 575 -4.82 -12.88 4.13
C PHE A 575 -4.06 -13.04 5.45
N SER A 576 -4.26 -14.16 6.12
CA SER A 576 -3.64 -14.45 7.42
C SER A 576 -2.68 -15.63 7.32
N ILE A 577 -1.61 -15.55 8.09
CA ILE A 577 -0.64 -16.64 8.28
C ILE A 577 -0.61 -17.05 9.73
N GLY A 578 -0.20 -18.29 9.97
CA GLY A 578 -0.05 -18.81 11.32
C GLY A 578 1.09 -19.82 11.44
N GLY A 579 1.32 -20.27 12.66
CA GLY A 579 2.38 -21.21 12.97
C GLY A 579 2.07 -22.05 14.21
N LEU A 580 2.38 -23.35 14.14
CA LEU A 580 2.38 -24.27 15.28
C LEU A 580 3.79 -24.76 15.56
N VAL A 581 4.17 -24.79 16.82
CA VAL A 581 5.39 -25.43 17.31
C VAL A 581 4.97 -26.71 18.03
N PHE A 582 5.23 -27.85 17.40
CA PHE A 582 4.89 -29.15 17.97
C PHE A 582 5.93 -29.60 19.01
N ASP A 583 7.20 -29.30 18.76
CA ASP A 583 8.33 -29.60 19.65
C ASP A 583 9.08 -28.31 20.00
N THR A 584 8.73 -27.71 21.13
CA THR A 584 9.29 -26.44 21.59
C THR A 584 10.80 -26.53 21.85
N LEU A 585 11.28 -27.63 22.43
CA LEU A 585 12.68 -27.76 22.82
C LEU A 585 13.61 -27.78 21.59
N ASN A 586 13.27 -28.58 20.58
CA ASN A 586 14.10 -28.68 19.38
C ASN A 586 13.91 -27.45 18.48
N TYR A 587 12.71 -26.88 18.44
CA TYR A 587 12.47 -25.62 17.72
C TYR A 587 13.29 -24.46 18.28
N GLU A 588 13.33 -24.28 19.61
CA GLU A 588 14.11 -23.23 20.27
C GLU A 588 15.61 -23.41 20.04
N LYS A 589 16.13 -24.64 20.18
CA LYS A 589 17.54 -24.95 19.90
C LYS A 589 17.96 -24.60 18.48
N LEU A 590 17.15 -24.96 17.48
CA LEU A 590 17.43 -24.63 16.07
C LEU A 590 17.36 -23.12 15.81
N CYS A 591 16.58 -22.42 16.63
CA CYS A 591 16.38 -20.98 16.58
C CYS A 591 17.48 -20.17 17.27
N GLU A 592 18.34 -20.79 18.07
CA GLU A 592 19.45 -20.13 18.77
C GLU A 592 20.40 -19.44 17.78
N GLY A 593 20.80 -18.20 18.09
CA GLY A 593 21.68 -17.40 17.23
C GLY A 593 21.02 -16.75 16.00
N SER A 594 19.75 -17.08 15.68
CA SER A 594 19.03 -16.44 14.58
C SER A 594 18.56 -15.02 14.95
N LYS A 595 18.99 -14.03 14.16
CA LYS A 595 18.66 -12.60 14.36
C LYS A 595 17.38 -12.14 13.66
N ASN A 596 16.71 -13.01 12.90
CA ASN A 596 15.50 -12.63 12.16
C ASN A 596 14.22 -12.99 12.93
N ALA A 597 13.14 -12.23 12.67
CA ALA A 597 11.87 -12.36 13.37
C ALA A 597 10.86 -13.32 12.67
N LEU A 598 11.34 -14.24 11.82
CA LEU A 598 10.47 -15.16 11.06
C LEU A 598 10.06 -16.36 11.91
N PHE A 599 8.89 -16.95 11.60
CA PHE A 599 8.41 -18.14 12.32
C PHE A 599 9.29 -19.38 12.09
N LEU A 600 9.90 -19.58 10.93
CA LEU A 600 10.86 -20.69 10.72
C LEU A 600 12.29 -20.14 10.55
N LYS A 601 12.70 -19.26 11.46
CA LYS A 601 13.95 -18.48 11.39
C LYS A 601 15.24 -19.30 11.32
N TYR A 602 15.20 -20.58 11.70
CA TYR A 602 16.32 -21.52 11.58
C TYR A 602 16.65 -21.84 10.13
N ARG A 603 15.67 -21.75 9.22
CA ARG A 603 15.93 -21.94 7.77
C ARG A 603 16.85 -20.87 7.20
N SER A 604 16.89 -19.68 7.82
CA SER A 604 17.72 -18.56 7.34
C SER A 604 19.18 -18.63 7.76
N CYS A 605 19.54 -19.51 8.70
CA CYS A 605 20.88 -19.60 9.28
C CYS A 605 21.75 -20.69 8.63
N ALA A 606 21.14 -21.62 7.88
CA ALA A 606 21.86 -22.68 7.20
C ALA A 606 22.53 -22.13 5.93
N GLY A 607 23.82 -21.76 6.06
CA GLY A 607 24.66 -21.33 4.94
C GLY A 607 24.73 -22.38 3.84
N GLY A 608 24.10 -22.07 2.71
CA GLY A 608 24.13 -22.83 1.47
C GLY A 608 23.20 -22.12 0.49
N GLY A 609 23.69 -21.77 -0.70
CA GLY A 609 23.02 -20.88 -1.67
C GLY A 609 21.75 -21.45 -2.29
N GLY A 610 20.69 -21.62 -1.50
CA GLY A 610 19.31 -21.79 -1.91
C GLY A 610 18.47 -20.80 -1.11
N GLY A 611 17.90 -19.80 -1.80
CA GLY A 611 17.16 -18.70 -1.19
C GLY A 611 16.14 -19.19 -0.17
N VAL A 612 16.26 -18.70 1.06
CA VAL A 612 15.40 -19.12 2.15
C VAL A 612 14.01 -18.52 1.96
N GLU A 613 13.07 -19.42 1.76
CA GLU A 613 11.65 -19.28 1.39
C GLU A 613 10.76 -18.59 2.44
N PHE A 614 11.08 -17.36 2.85
CA PHE A 614 10.20 -16.56 3.72
C PHE A 614 10.05 -15.12 3.25
N PHE A 615 9.63 -14.96 1.99
CA PHE A 615 8.79 -13.83 1.63
C PHE A 615 7.50 -14.38 1.05
N LEU A 616 6.44 -14.24 1.86
CA LEU A 616 5.09 -14.43 1.38
C LEU A 616 4.88 -13.47 0.22
N ALA A 617 4.52 -14.00 -0.93
CA ALA A 617 3.82 -13.27 -1.95
C ALA A 617 2.59 -14.11 -2.25
N VAL A 618 1.43 -13.47 -2.24
CA VAL A 618 0.27 -14.00 -2.93
C VAL A 618 0.52 -13.68 -4.41
N PRO A 619 0.26 -14.59 -5.36
CA PRO A 619 0.66 -14.49 -6.77
C PRO A 619 0.54 -13.11 -7.42
N ILE A 620 1.52 -12.76 -8.27
CA ILE A 620 1.61 -11.47 -8.98
C ILE A 620 0.52 -11.31 -10.01
#